data_AF-A0A536IRU7-F1
#
_entry.id   AF-A0A536IRU7-F1
#
_cell.length_a   1.000
_cell.length_b   1.000
_cell.length_c   1.000
_cell.angle_alpha   90.00
_cell.angle_beta   90.00
_cell.angle_gamma   90.00
#
_symmetry.space_group_name_H-M   'P 1'
#
loop_
_entity.id
_entity.type
_entity.pdbx_description
1 polymer ?
#
loop_
_entity_poly.entity_id
_entity_poly.type
_entity_poly.pdbx_seq_one_letter_code
_entity_poly.pdbx_strand_id
1 'polypeptide(L)'
;MTVRDRLVHGTGYWAWRAAAALAQRLPAWVSYRAAIAGGEMAYLLWPKRRRIAKENLAVVLARPPQDVEVARIARRSFRNFAKYLVEIMRFPRLRMDELQ
;
A
#
# COMPACT_ATOMS: atom_id res chain seq x y z
N MET A 1 15.35 -21.97 -9.73
CA MET A 1 15.38 -20.49 -9.62
C MET A 1 15.23 -19.91 -11.02
N THR A 2 14.06 -19.36 -11.36
CA THR A 2 13.62 -19.22 -12.76
C THR A 2 13.64 -17.76 -13.20
N VAL A 3 13.99 -17.47 -14.47
CA VAL A 3 14.15 -16.14 -15.08
C VAL A 3 12.99 -15.16 -14.83
N ARG A 4 11.79 -15.68 -14.56
CA ARG A 4 10.58 -14.93 -14.18
C ARG A 4 10.74 -14.13 -12.86
N ASP A 5 11.51 -14.63 -11.89
CA ASP A 5 11.77 -13.94 -10.63
C ASP A 5 12.60 -12.67 -10.84
N ARG A 6 13.64 -12.72 -11.69
CA ARG A 6 14.50 -11.55 -11.97
C ARG A 6 13.75 -10.37 -12.58
N LEU A 7 12.80 -10.62 -13.48
CA LEU A 7 12.01 -9.56 -14.13
C LEU A 7 10.95 -8.97 -13.20
N VAL A 8 10.32 -9.79 -12.36
CA VAL A 8 9.33 -9.31 -11.36
C VAL A 8 10.03 -8.49 -10.26
N HIS A 9 11.23 -8.92 -9.83
CA HIS A 9 12.04 -8.14 -8.90
C HIS A 9 12.53 -6.82 -9.50
N GLY A 10 12.97 -6.83 -10.77
CA GLY A 10 13.41 -5.63 -11.46
C GLY A 10 12.28 -4.62 -11.64
N THR A 11 11.11 -5.05 -12.12
CA THR A 11 9.96 -4.16 -12.34
C THR A 11 9.40 -3.60 -11.03
N GLY A 12 9.28 -4.41 -9.98
CA GLY A 12 8.89 -3.95 -8.65
C GLY A 12 9.89 -2.96 -8.04
N TYR A 13 11.19 -3.23 -8.20
CA TYR A 13 12.26 -2.33 -7.73
C TYR A 13 12.23 -0.97 -8.44
N TRP A 14 12.11 -0.97 -9.77
CA TRP A 14 12.05 0.28 -10.55
C TRP A 14 10.75 1.05 -10.28
N ALA A 15 9.61 0.37 -10.18
CA ALA A 15 8.34 0.99 -9.80
C ALA A 15 8.43 1.63 -8.41
N TRP A 16 9.05 0.95 -7.44
CA TRP A 16 9.29 1.49 -6.10
C TRP A 16 10.21 2.71 -6.13
N ARG A 17 11.33 2.66 -6.87
CA ARG A 17 12.24 3.80 -7.00
C ARG A 17 11.58 5.00 -7.67
N ALA A 18 10.79 4.79 -8.71
CA ALA A 18 10.05 5.86 -9.38
C ALA A 18 9.01 6.47 -8.43
N ALA A 19 8.23 5.64 -7.73
CA ALA A 19 7.26 6.10 -6.75
C ALA A 19 7.93 6.90 -5.61
N ALA A 20 9.08 6.43 -5.10
CA ALA A 20 9.83 7.13 -4.06
C ALA A 20 10.38 8.49 -4.55
N ALA A 21 10.95 8.54 -5.76
CA ALA A 21 11.44 9.78 -6.34
C ALA A 21 10.32 10.80 -6.56
N LEU A 22 9.13 10.35 -6.98
CA LEU A 22 7.94 11.20 -7.11
C LEU A 22 7.45 11.66 -5.73
N ALA A 23 7.39 10.77 -4.74
CA ALA A 23 6.93 11.09 -3.39
C ALA A 23 7.85 12.11 -2.68
N GLN A 24 9.15 12.07 -2.94
CA GLN A 24 10.13 13.03 -2.40
C GLN A 24 10.08 14.39 -3.08
N ARG A 25 9.74 14.45 -4.38
CA ARG A 25 9.67 15.71 -5.15
C ARG A 25 8.33 16.41 -5.09
N LEU A 26 7.24 15.66 -4.90
CA LEU A 26 5.89 16.22 -4.89
C LEU A 26 5.52 16.76 -3.50
N PRO A 27 4.65 17.80 -3.44
CA PRO A 27 4.08 18.26 -2.17
C PRO A 27 3.31 17.15 -1.46
N ALA A 28 3.38 17.14 -0.12
CA ALA A 28 2.77 16.12 0.74
C ALA A 28 1.31 15.80 0.35
N TRP A 29 0.50 16.83 0.10
CA TRP A 29 -0.90 16.68 -0.22
C TRP A 29 -1.13 15.93 -1.54
N VAL A 30 -0.27 16.11 -2.55
CA VAL A 30 -0.35 15.40 -3.83
C VAL A 30 -0.06 13.92 -3.60
N SER A 31 1.03 13.62 -2.89
CA SER A 31 1.42 12.24 -2.58
C SER A 31 0.35 11.51 -1.77
N TYR A 32 -0.28 12.17 -0.80
CA TYR A 32 -1.39 11.59 -0.04
C TYR A 32 -2.65 11.35 -0.89
N ARG A 33 -2.99 12.26 -1.81
CA ARG A 33 -4.11 12.04 -2.74
C ARG A 33 -3.83 10.88 -3.69
N ALA A 34 -2.61 10.80 -4.22
CA ALA A 34 -2.17 9.67 -5.02
C ALA A 34 -2.19 8.36 -4.23
N ALA A 35 -1.81 8.38 -2.95
CA ALA A 35 -1.90 7.23 -2.05
C ALA A 35 -3.34 6.74 -1.89
N ILE A 36 -4.27 7.67 -1.63
CA ILE A 36 -5.70 7.33 -1.48
C ILE A 36 -6.22 6.71 -2.78
N ALA A 37 -5.94 7.32 -3.93
CA ALA A 37 -6.34 6.80 -5.24
C ALA A 37 -5.72 5.42 -5.52
N GLY A 38 -4.44 5.22 -5.19
CA GLY A 38 -3.76 3.95 -5.32
C GLY A 38 -4.35 2.86 -4.43
N GLY A 39 -4.66 3.18 -3.17
CA GLY A 39 -5.33 2.26 -2.24
C GLY A 39 -6.74 1.86 -2.72
N GLU A 40 -7.47 2.80 -3.30
CA GLU A 40 -8.77 2.55 -3.96
C GLU A 40 -8.64 1.61 -5.15
N MET A 41 -7.72 1.91 -6.06
CA MET A 41 -7.45 1.07 -7.23
C MET A 41 -7.03 -0.34 -6.80
N ALA A 42 -6.15 -0.46 -5.80
CA ALA A 42 -5.72 -1.76 -5.28
C ALA A 42 -6.90 -2.57 -4.69
N TYR A 43 -7.82 -1.91 -3.98
CA TYR A 43 -9.02 -2.56 -3.44
C TYR A 43 -9.95 -3.08 -4.55
N LEU A 44 -10.08 -2.35 -5.65
CA LEU A 44 -10.92 -2.74 -6.79
C LEU A 44 -10.25 -3.81 -7.67
N LEU A 45 -8.98 -3.62 -8.01
CA LEU A 45 -8.22 -4.45 -8.96
C LEU A 45 -7.69 -5.75 -8.34
N TRP A 46 -7.63 -5.87 -7.01
CA TRP A 46 -7.10 -7.06 -6.34
C TRP A 46 -8.17 -7.84 -5.55
N PRO A 47 -9.15 -8.46 -6.24
CA PRO A 47 -10.30 -9.10 -5.59
C PRO A 47 -9.89 -10.21 -4.60
N LYS A 48 -8.81 -10.95 -4.90
CA LYS A 48 -8.26 -11.98 -3.99
C LYS A 48 -7.80 -11.38 -2.66
N ARG A 49 -7.01 -10.29 -2.70
CA ARG A 49 -6.53 -9.59 -1.48
C ARG A 49 -7.68 -8.94 -0.73
N ARG A 50 -8.63 -8.34 -1.45
CA ARG A 50 -9.86 -7.80 -0.88
C ARG A 50 -10.63 -8.86 -0.09
N ARG A 51 -10.82 -10.06 -0.66
CA ARG A 51 -11.55 -11.15 0.00
C ARG A 51 -10.86 -11.58 1.30
N ILE A 52 -9.55 -11.82 1.25
CA ILE A 52 -8.74 -12.19 2.42
C ILE A 52 -8.83 -11.11 3.51
N ALA A 53 -8.70 -9.84 3.15
CA ALA A 53 -8.81 -8.76 4.12
C ALA A 53 -10.19 -8.71 4.79
N LYS A 54 -11.26 -8.94 4.04
CA LYS A 54 -12.62 -9.00 4.58
C LYS A 54 -12.82 -10.22 5.49
N GLU A 55 -12.31 -11.39 5.12
CA GLU A 55 -12.34 -12.60 5.96
C GLU A 55 -11.62 -12.37 7.30
N ASN A 56 -10.43 -11.76 7.27
CA ASN A 56 -9.68 -11.43 8.48
C ASN A 56 -10.43 -10.42 9.36
N LEU A 57 -10.97 -9.36 8.76
CA LEU A 57 -11.70 -8.33 9.49
C LEU A 57 -13.04 -8.83 10.03
N ALA A 58 -13.69 -9.78 9.37
CA ALA A 58 -14.91 -10.42 9.84
C ALA A 58 -14.70 -11.10 11.21
N VAL A 59 -13.57 -11.80 11.36
CA VAL A 59 -13.18 -12.44 12.63
C VAL A 59 -12.95 -11.39 13.72
N VAL A 60 -12.17 -10.35 13.42
CA VAL A 60 -11.82 -9.29 14.41
C VAL A 60 -13.03 -8.49 14.84
N LEU A 61 -13.95 -8.20 13.91
CA LEU A 61 -15.13 -7.39 14.17
C LEU A 61 -16.32 -8.22 14.70
N ALA A 62 -16.19 -9.55 14.76
CA ALA A 62 -17.29 -10.48 15.05
C ALA A 62 -18.53 -10.24 14.17
N ARG A 63 -18.32 -10.00 12.88
CA ARG A 63 -19.36 -9.72 11.87
C ARG A 63 -19.21 -10.64 10.66
N PRO A 64 -20.29 -10.90 9.89
CA PRO A 64 -20.19 -11.65 8.64
C PRO A 64 -19.25 -10.96 7.63
N PRO A 65 -18.48 -11.70 6.81
CA PRO A 65 -17.63 -11.11 5.76
C PRO A 65 -18.39 -10.25 4.73
N GLN A 66 -19.69 -10.46 4.55
CA GLN A 66 -20.53 -9.69 3.64
C GLN A 66 -21.00 -8.36 4.23
N ASP A 67 -20.79 -8.14 5.53
CA ASP A 67 -21.23 -6.93 6.22
C ASP A 67 -20.61 -5.65 5.59
N VAL A 68 -21.44 -4.62 5.47
CA VAL A 68 -21.08 -3.32 4.91
C VAL A 68 -19.99 -2.65 5.75
N GLU A 69 -20.01 -2.84 7.07
CA GLU A 69 -19.00 -2.33 7.99
C GLU A 69 -17.64 -3.00 7.77
N VAL A 70 -17.61 -4.33 7.61
CA VAL A 70 -16.40 -5.08 7.25
C VAL A 70 -15.83 -4.59 5.92
N ALA A 71 -16.68 -4.37 4.91
CA ALA A 71 -16.25 -3.84 3.62
C ALA A 71 -15.70 -2.40 3.72
N ARG A 72 -16.33 -1.55 4.54
CA ARG A 72 -15.90 -0.17 4.78
C ARG A 72 -14.53 -0.13 5.46
N ILE A 73 -14.34 -0.94 6.49
CA ILE A 73 -13.07 -1.03 7.22
C ILE A 73 -11.98 -1.62 6.32
N ALA A 74 -12.29 -2.66 5.54
CA ALA A 74 -11.35 -3.22 4.56
C ALA A 74 -10.88 -2.15 3.57
N ARG A 75 -11.80 -1.40 2.94
CA ARG A 75 -11.45 -0.31 2.02
C ARG A 75 -10.59 0.76 2.70
N ARG A 76 -10.90 1.13 3.95
CA ARG A 76 -10.10 2.08 4.72
C ARG A 76 -8.70 1.56 5.02
N SER A 77 -8.54 0.28 5.33
CA SER A 77 -7.23 -0.35 5.55
C SER A 77 -6.35 -0.29 4.31
N PHE A 78 -6.91 -0.51 3.10
CA PHE A 78 -6.15 -0.36 1.85
C PHE A 78 -5.68 1.09 1.62
N ARG A 79 -6.56 2.07 1.87
CA ARG A 79 -6.17 3.50 1.81
C ARG A 79 -5.06 3.83 2.81
N ASN A 80 -5.21 3.38 4.05
CA ASN A 80 -4.24 3.64 5.11
C ASN A 80 -2.90 2.97 4.80
N PHE A 81 -2.92 1.74 4.29
CA PHE A 81 -1.71 1.05 3.86
C PHE A 81 -0.99 1.82 2.75
N ALA A 82 -1.70 2.32 1.74
CA ALA A 82 -1.11 3.14 0.69
C ALA A 82 -0.51 4.46 1.23
N LYS A 83 -1.16 5.11 2.20
CA LYS A 83 -0.60 6.29 2.89
C LYS A 83 0.69 5.94 3.62
N TYR A 84 0.70 4.83 4.36
CA TYR A 84 1.87 4.35 5.07
C TYR A 84 3.05 4.05 4.12
N LEU A 85 2.78 3.50 2.94
CA LEU A 85 3.81 3.33 1.92
C LEU A 85 4.39 4.67 1.45
N VAL A 86 3.55 5.70 1.26
CA VAL A 86 4.03 7.04 0.91
C VAL A 86 4.86 7.65 2.02
N GLU A 87 4.50 7.45 3.29
CA GLU A 87 5.32 7.86 4.42
C GLU A 87 6.70 7.21 4.35
N ILE A 88 6.77 5.87 4.22
CA ILE A 88 8.04 5.13 4.07
C ILE A 88 8.87 5.66 2.89
N MET A 89 8.24 5.94 1.75
CA MET A 89 8.92 6.48 0.56
C MET A 89 9.44 7.90 0.76
N ARG A 90 8.73 8.71 1.55
CA ARG A 90 9.07 10.11 1.83
C ARG A 90 10.10 10.25 2.92
N PHE A 91 10.19 9.31 3.86
CA PHE A 91 11.32 9.24 4.77
C PHE A 91 12.57 8.96 3.92
N PRO A 92 13.47 9.95 3.72
CA PRO A 92 14.80 9.62 3.25
C PRO A 92 15.34 8.69 4.34
N ARG A 93 15.90 7.54 3.93
CA ARG A 93 16.55 6.59 4.85
C ARG A 93 17.19 7.40 5.97
N LEU A 94 16.82 7.15 7.23
CA LEU A 94 17.66 7.52 8.36
C LEU A 94 19.08 7.23 7.88
N ARG A 95 19.87 8.28 7.68
CA ARG A 95 21.27 8.07 7.37
C ARG A 95 21.77 7.29 8.58
N MET A 96 22.34 6.12 8.34
CA MET A 96 23.02 5.36 9.39
C MET A 96 24.13 6.20 10.07
N ASP A 97 24.42 7.38 9.52
CA ASP A 97 25.27 8.45 10.04
C ASP A 97 24.74 9.12 11.32
N GLU A 98 23.49 8.88 11.77
CA GLU A 98 22.96 9.39 13.06
C GLU A 98 23.11 8.41 14.24
N LEU A 99 23.81 7.29 14.04
CA LEU A 99 24.32 6.45 15.13
C LEU A 99 25.77 6.89 15.42
N GLN A 100 25.93 8.02 16.10
CA GLN A 100 27.19 8.40 16.76
C GLN A 100 27.03 8.34 18.28
#